data_AF-A0A7W6XZ56-F1
#
_entry.id   AF-A0A7W6XZ56-F1
#
_cell.length_a   1.000
_cell.length_b   1.000
_cell.length_c   1.000
_cell.angle_alpha   90.00
_cell.angle_beta   90.00
_cell.angle_gamma   90.00
#
_symmetry.space_group_name_H-M   'P 1'
#
loop_
_entity.id
_entity.type
_entity.pdbx_description
1 polymer ?
#
loop_
_entity_poly.entity_id
_entity_poly.type
_entity_poly.pdbx_seq_one_letter_code
_entity_poly.pdbx_strand_id
1 'polypeptide(L)'
;MSKEVLEFIIVPPFSKREKVDAAKERLIAYLGYQFPGYTFKVGPFVPVGDEDCFTVLPVMNFVGDDGKSRMCEQPKRWFLQEIVDACGNFDLKGNRSFAA
;
A
#
# COMPACT_ATOMS: atom_id res chain seq x y z
N MET A 1 -21.53 13.76 6.18
CA MET A 1 -20.72 13.46 4.99
C MET A 1 -19.66 12.47 5.40
N SER A 2 -19.63 11.33 4.73
CA SER A 2 -18.59 10.30 4.84
C SER A 2 -17.36 10.75 4.04
N LYS A 3 -16.16 10.34 4.47
CA LYS A 3 -14.89 10.63 3.78
C LYS A 3 -14.34 9.36 3.13
N GLU A 4 -13.66 9.52 2.01
CA GLU A 4 -12.94 8.42 1.36
C GLU A 4 -11.64 8.09 2.10
N VAL A 5 -11.16 6.86 1.94
CA VAL A 5 -9.84 6.45 2.44
C VAL A 5 -8.75 7.03 1.54
N LEU A 6 -7.78 7.71 2.16
CA LEU A 6 -6.65 8.31 1.45
C LEU A 6 -5.30 7.65 1.77
N GLU A 7 -5.24 6.80 2.81
CA GLU A 7 -4.01 6.17 3.25
C GLU A 7 -4.14 4.65 3.27
N PHE A 8 -3.12 3.96 2.75
CA PHE A 8 -3.05 2.51 2.67
C PHE A 8 -1.72 1.98 3.23
N ILE A 9 -1.82 0.92 4.03
CA ILE A 9 -0.67 0.19 4.56
C ILE A 9 -0.44 -1.04 3.68
N ILE A 10 0.75 -1.11 3.10
CA ILE A 10 1.25 -2.24 2.32
C ILE A 10 1.94 -3.21 3.28
N VAL A 11 1.36 -4.39 3.44
CA VAL A 11 1.95 -5.49 4.20
C VAL A 11 2.58 -6.46 3.20
N PRO A 12 3.91 -6.55 3.15
CA PRO A 12 4.57 -7.44 2.23
C PRO A 12 4.52 -8.90 2.70
N PRO A 13 4.61 -9.86 1.76
CA PRO A 13 4.74 -11.26 2.10
C PRO A 13 6.02 -11.50 2.91
N PHE A 14 5.91 -12.39 3.91
CA PHE A 14 7.01 -12.65 4.84
C PHE A 14 8.28 -13.12 4.13
N SER A 15 8.12 -13.94 3.08
CA SER A 15 9.22 -14.47 2.25
C SER A 15 10.02 -13.39 1.51
N LYS A 16 9.46 -12.19 1.29
CA LYS A 16 10.09 -11.08 0.55
C LYS A 16 10.46 -9.90 1.44
N ARG A 17 10.31 -10.02 2.76
CA ARG A 17 10.44 -8.91 3.72
C ARG A 17 11.71 -8.07 3.55
N GLU A 18 12.86 -8.71 3.47
CA GLU A 18 14.17 -8.03 3.37
C GLU A 18 14.32 -7.27 2.04
N LYS A 19 13.81 -7.86 0.95
CA LYS A 19 13.84 -7.24 -0.38
C LYS A 19 12.90 -6.03 -0.45
N VAL A 20 11.73 -6.13 0.18
CA VAL A 20 10.78 -5.02 0.25
C VAL A 20 11.34 -3.91 1.15
N ASP A 21 11.96 -4.24 2.28
CA ASP A 21 12.57 -3.24 3.15
C ASP A 21 13.67 -2.44 2.41
N ALA A 22 14.56 -3.15 1.71
CA ALA A 22 15.60 -2.53 0.89
C ALA A 22 15.05 -1.67 -0.27
N ALA A 23 13.84 -1.95 -0.76
CA ALA A 23 13.20 -1.24 -1.85
C ALA A 23 12.06 -0.30 -1.41
N LYS A 24 11.87 -0.12 -0.10
CA LYS A 24 10.68 0.50 0.50
C LYS A 24 10.33 1.86 -0.08
N GLU A 25 11.30 2.77 -0.14
CA GLU A 25 11.07 4.12 -0.64
C GLU A 25 10.71 4.13 -2.13
N ARG A 26 11.35 3.26 -2.93
CA ARG A 26 11.03 3.11 -4.36
C ARG A 26 9.64 2.53 -4.57
N LEU A 27 9.23 1.56 -3.75
CA LEU A 27 7.89 0.98 -3.81
C LEU A 27 6.83 2.03 -3.47
N ILE A 28 7.02 2.81 -2.40
CA ILE A 28 6.10 3.89 -2.01
C ILE A 28 6.01 4.95 -3.12
N ALA A 29 7.15 5.37 -3.68
CA ALA A 29 7.16 6.33 -4.79
C ALA A 29 6.45 5.78 -6.03
N TYR A 30 6.72 4.53 -6.41
CA TYR A 30 6.06 3.85 -7.52
C TYR A 30 4.54 3.81 -7.36
N LEU A 31 4.05 3.44 -6.18
CA LEU A 31 2.62 3.43 -5.87
C LEU A 31 2.03 4.84 -5.89
N GLY A 32 2.74 5.84 -5.37
CA GLY A 32 2.30 7.24 -5.42
C GLY A 32 2.18 7.80 -6.85
N TYR A 33 3.04 7.34 -7.78
CA TYR A 33 2.91 7.69 -9.19
C TYR A 33 1.76 6.96 -9.89
N GLN A 34 1.51 5.69 -9.55
CA GLN A 34 0.40 4.92 -10.13
C GLN A 34 -0.98 5.32 -9.60
N PHE A 35 -1.05 5.72 -8.32
CA PHE A 35 -2.29 6.06 -7.64
C PHE A 35 -2.21 7.48 -7.05
N PRO A 36 -2.31 8.53 -7.89
CA PRO A 36 -2.23 9.91 -7.43
C PRO A 36 -3.31 10.26 -6.40
N GLY A 37 -2.95 11.04 -5.38
CA GLY A 37 -3.87 11.46 -4.31
C GLY A 37 -3.96 10.50 -3.13
N TYR A 38 -3.33 9.31 -3.22
CA TYR A 38 -3.25 8.33 -2.14
C TYR A 38 -1.86 8.31 -1.51
N THR A 39 -1.83 8.01 -0.21
CA THR A 39 -0.60 7.85 0.57
C THR A 39 -0.38 6.39 0.91
N PHE A 40 0.85 5.93 0.75
CA PHE A 40 1.23 4.55 1.01
C PHE A 40 2.31 4.48 2.09
N LYS A 41 2.19 3.49 2.98
CA LYS A 41 3.21 3.15 3.98
C LYS A 41 3.45 1.66 3.92
N VAL A 42 4.69 1.22 4.11
CA VAL A 42 4.99 -0.20 4.32
C VAL A 42 4.84 -0.51 5.80
N GLY A 43 3.91 -1.43 6.12
CA GLY A 43 3.60 -1.85 7.48
C GLY A 43 4.66 -2.79 8.07
N PRO A 44 4.61 -3.03 9.39
CA PRO A 44 5.48 -4.01 10.03
C PRO A 44 5.23 -5.42 9.47
N PHE A 45 6.28 -6.24 9.43
CA PHE A 45 6.19 -7.63 9.00
C PHE A 45 5.42 -8.46 10.03
N VAL A 46 4.14 -8.66 9.77
CA VAL A 46 3.27 -9.53 10.56
C VAL A 46 2.77 -10.66 9.67
N PRO A 47 2.63 -11.90 10.18
CA PRO A 47 2.07 -13.02 9.42
C PRO A 47 0.56 -12.79 9.25
N VAL A 48 0.20 -11.88 8.35
CA VAL A 48 -1.17 -11.51 8.02
C VAL A 48 -1.38 -11.83 6.54
N GLY A 49 -2.34 -12.70 6.26
CA GLY A 49 -2.67 -13.12 4.90
C GLY A 49 -1.82 -14.29 4.39
N ASP A 50 -1.75 -14.40 3.07
CA ASP A 50 -0.99 -15.41 2.34
C ASP A 50 0.52 -15.09 2.39
N GLU A 51 1.35 -16.10 2.64
CA GLU A 51 2.81 -15.96 2.81
C GLU A 51 3.52 -15.45 1.55
N ASP A 52 2.87 -15.50 0.39
CA ASP A 52 3.44 -15.15 -0.91
C ASP A 52 2.89 -13.87 -1.55
N CYS A 53 1.77 -13.36 -1.04
CA CYS A 53 1.05 -12.21 -1.60
C CYS A 53 1.20 -10.95 -0.75
N PHE A 54 1.14 -9.78 -1.41
CA PHE A 54 0.99 -8.51 -0.70
C PHE A 54 -0.44 -8.39 -0.15
N THR A 55 -0.56 -7.83 1.05
CA THR A 55 -1.84 -7.46 1.65
C THR A 55 -1.92 -5.93 1.77
N VAL A 56 -3.06 -5.35 1.39
CA VAL A 56 -3.29 -3.90 1.45
C VAL A 56 -4.35 -3.60 2.49
N LEU A 57 -3.99 -2.81 3.50
CA LEU A 57 -4.88 -2.44 4.59
C LEU A 57 -5.25 -0.95 4.49
N PRO A 58 -6.53 -0.61 4.24
CA PRO A 58 -6.95 0.78 4.25
C PRO A 58 -6.97 1.36 5.66
N VAL A 59 -6.47 2.58 5.82
CA VAL A 59 -6.63 3.34 7.06
C VAL A 59 -8.04 3.92 7.08
N MET A 60 -8.93 3.20 7.74
CA MET A 60 -10.38 3.44 7.72
C MET A 60 -10.84 4.58 8.64
N ASN A 61 -9.93 5.25 9.34
CA ASN A 61 -10.28 6.33 10.25
C ASN A 61 -9.68 7.67 9.83
N PHE A 62 -10.41 8.75 10.13
CA PHE A 62 -9.90 10.11 10.04
C PHE A 62 -10.29 10.89 11.29
N VAL A 63 -9.51 11.93 11.60
CA VAL A 63 -9.83 12.87 12.68
C VAL A 63 -10.65 14.01 12.09
N GLY A 64 -11.87 14.20 12.58
CA GLY A 64 -12.72 15.34 12.20
C GLY A 64 -12.25 16.65 12.85
N ASP A 65 -12.81 17.77 12.39
CA ASP A 65 -12.47 19.11 12.92
C ASP A 65 -12.86 19.27 14.40
N ASP A 66 -13.73 18.39 14.90
CA ASP A 66 -14.13 18.28 16.31
C ASP A 66 -13.16 17.42 17.15
N GLY A 67 -12.03 16.98 16.56
CA GLY A 67 -11.04 16.12 17.19
C GLY A 67 -11.49 14.66 17.36
N LYS A 68 -12.67 14.29 16.86
CA LYS A 68 -13.20 12.92 17.01
C LYS A 68 -12.77 12.05 15.83
N SER A 69 -12.38 10.81 16.13
CA SER A 69 -12.12 9.79 15.11
C SER A 69 -13.45 9.31 14.51
N ARG A 70 -13.53 9.27 13.19
CA ARG A 70 -14.70 8.83 12.42
C ARG A 70 -14.27 7.84 11.34
N MET A 71 -15.20 6.99 10.92
CA MET A 71 -14.95 6.01 9.86
C MET A 71 -15.07 6.61 8.47
N CYS A 72 -14.15 6.22 7.59
CA CYS A 72 -14.22 6.41 6.15
C CYS A 72 -15.21 5.42 5.52
N GLU A 73 -15.59 5.69 4.28
CA GLU A 73 -16.27 4.69 3.46
C GLU A 73 -15.34 3.53 3.12
N GLN A 74 -15.91 2.32 3.06
CA GLN A 74 -15.14 1.15 2.66
C GLN A 74 -14.69 1.29 1.20
N PRO A 75 -13.38 1.19 0.92
CA PRO A 75 -12.88 1.20 -0.46
C PRO A 75 -13.49 0.06 -1.26
N LYS A 76 -13.66 0.29 -2.57
CA LYS A 76 -14.10 -0.77 -3.47
C LYS A 76 -13.06 -1.89 -3.48
N ARG A 77 -13.52 -3.15 -3.43
CA ARG A 77 -12.64 -4.32 -3.42
C ARG A 77 -11.72 -4.40 -4.63
N TRP A 78 -12.22 -4.02 -5.82
CA TRP A 78 -11.41 -4.01 -7.04
C TRP A 78 -10.22 -3.04 -6.92
N PHE A 79 -10.40 -1.89 -6.28
CA PHE A 79 -9.33 -0.91 -6.10
C PHE A 79 -8.23 -1.43 -5.15
N LEU A 80 -8.63 -2.12 -4.08
CA LEU A 80 -7.65 -2.80 -3.21
C LEU A 80 -6.85 -3.86 -3.98
N GLN A 81 -7.50 -4.59 -4.89
CA GLN A 81 -6.84 -5.59 -5.72
C GLN A 81 -5.84 -4.95 -6.70
N GLU A 82 -6.19 -3.82 -7.31
CA GLU A 82 -5.25 -3.10 -8.19
C GLU A 82 -3.97 -2.67 -7.46
N ILE A 83 -4.07 -2.24 -6.21
CA ILE A 83 -2.89 -1.91 -5.39
C ILE A 83 -2.06 -3.17 -5.13
N VAL A 84 -2.70 -4.31 -4.79
CA VAL A 84 -2.01 -5.60 -4.60
C VAL A 84 -1.27 -6.01 -5.87
N ASP A 85 -1.94 -5.92 -7.02
CA ASP A 85 -1.38 -6.28 -8.33
C ASP A 85 -0.20 -5.38 -8.69
N ALA A 86 -0.31 -4.07 -8.43
CA ALA A 86 0.77 -3.11 -8.63
C ALA A 86 1.99 -3.45 -7.75
N CYS A 87 1.79 -3.83 -6.48
CA CYS A 87 2.88 -4.31 -5.62
C CYS A 87 3.53 -5.59 -6.17
N GLY A 88 2.73 -6.51 -6.70
CA GLY A 88 3.23 -7.75 -7.33
C GLY A 88 4.08 -7.49 -8.59
N ASN A 89 3.74 -6.45 -9.36
CA ASN A 89 4.44 -6.05 -10.58
C ASN A 89 5.69 -5.20 -10.34
N PHE A 90 5.89 -4.71 -9.12
CA PHE A 90 7.02 -3.85 -8.80
C PHE A 90 8.35 -4.62 -8.80
N ASP A 91 9.37 -4.07 -9.47
CA ASP A 91 10.71 -4.65 -9.45
C ASP A 91 11.46 -4.35 -8.14
N LEU A 92 11.43 -5.35 -7.25
CA LEU A 92 12.17 -5.35 -6.00
C LEU A 92 13.70 -5.36 -6.18
N LYS A 93 14.22 -5.88 -7.31
CA LYS A 93 15.68 -5.94 -7.55
C LYS A 93 16.27 -4.59 -7.93
N GLY A 94 15.44 -3.66 -8.42
CA GLY A 94 15.90 -2.33 -8.81
C GLY A 94 16.79 -2.37 -10.05
N ASN A 95 16.60 -3.38 -10.91
CA ASN A 95 17.22 -3.39 -12.22
C ASN A 95 16.64 -2.19 -12.96
N ARG A 96 17.43 -1.11 -13.05
CA ARG A 96 17.19 -0.05 -14.00
C ARG A 96 17.30 -0.68 -15.38
N SER A 97 16.18 -1.16 -15.91
CA SER A 97 16.04 -1.37 -17.34
C SER A 97 16.08 0.02 -17.96
N PHE A 98 17.30 0.50 -18.24
CA PHE A 98 17.51 1.61 -19.16
C PHE A 98 17.05 1.08 -20.51
N ALA A 99 15.77 1.27 -20.84
CA ALA A 99 15.35 1.20 -22.22
C ALA A 99 16.06 2.35 -22.95
N ALA A 100 16.97 1.98 -23.86
CA ALA A 100 17.63 2.87 -24.80
C ALA A 100 16.68 3.22 -25.95
#